data_AF-A0A938NEH2-F1
#
_entry.id   AF-A0A938NEH2-F1
#
_cell.length_a   1.000
_cell.length_b   1.000
_cell.length_c   1.000
_cell.angle_alpha   90.00
_cell.angle_beta   90.00
_cell.angle_gamma   90.00
#
_symmetry.space_group_name_H-M   'P 1'
#
loop_
_entity.id
_entity.type
_entity.pdbx_description
1 polymer ?
#
loop_
_entity_poly.entity_id
_entity_poly.type
_entity_poly.pdbx_seq_one_letter_code
_entity_poly.pdbx_strand_id
1 'polypeptide(L)' 'MIDLRSDTVTKPSAAMREAMAAAPVGDDVYGEDPTVNRLQEMAAAFLGKE' A
#
# COMPACT_ATOMS: atom_id res chain seq x y z
N MET A 1 -23.38 -13.87 -2.22
CA MET A 1 -23.99 -12.60 -2.67
C MET A 1 -23.02 -11.96 -3.66
N ILE A 2 -23.47 -11.66 -4.87
CA ILE A 2 -22.63 -11.00 -5.88
C ILE A 2 -22.90 -9.50 -5.74
N ASP A 3 -21.85 -8.73 -5.44
CA ASP A 3 -21.95 -7.29 -5.23
C ASP A 3 -21.33 -6.56 -6.43
N LEU A 4 -22.16 -5.86 -7.21
CA LEU A 4 -21.78 -5.18 -8.46
C LEU A 4 -21.89 -3.65 -8.35
N ARG A 5 -22.01 -3.11 -7.13
CA ARG A 5 -22.22 -1.67 -6.93
C ARG A 5 -21.01 -0.83 -7.34
N SER A 6 -19.79 -1.32 -7.05
CA SER A 6 -18.51 -0.64 -7.32
C SER A 6 -17.36 -1.60 -7.04
N ASP A 7 -16.19 -1.37 -7.64
CA ASP A 7 -14.90 -2.01 -7.32
C ASP A 7 -14.35 -1.62 -5.94
N THR A 8 -14.79 -0.49 -5.39
CA THR A 8 -14.41 -0.03 -4.04
C THR A 8 -14.83 -0.97 -2.91
N VAL A 9 -15.73 -1.93 -3.18
CA VAL A 9 -16.15 -2.96 -2.20
C VAL A 9 -15.13 -4.09 -2.05
N THR A 10 -14.04 -4.06 -2.80
CA THR A 10 -12.93 -5.02 -2.68
C THR A 10 -12.40 -5.07 -1.25
N LYS A 11 -12.04 -6.27 -0.80
CA LYS A 11 -11.48 -6.51 0.54
C LYS A 11 -10.03 -6.97 0.40
N PRO A 12 -9.14 -6.62 1.35
CA PRO A 12 -7.79 -7.16 1.38
C PRO A 12 -7.80 -8.69 1.40
N SER A 13 -7.01 -9.30 0.51
CA SER A 13 -6.74 -10.73 0.51
C SER A 13 -5.97 -11.16 1.76
N ALA A 14 -5.87 -12.47 2.02
CA ALA A 14 -5.09 -12.98 3.15
C ALA A 14 -3.61 -12.54 3.08
N ALA A 15 -2.98 -12.71 1.91
CA ALA A 15 -1.59 -12.28 1.70
C ALA A 15 -1.39 -10.77 1.88
N MET A 16 -2.36 -9.94 1.46
CA MET A 16 -2.30 -8.49 1.69
C MET A 16 -2.37 -8.18 3.19
N ARG A 17 -3.22 -8.87 3.96
CA ARG A 17 -3.32 -8.70 5.42
C ARG A 17 -2.04 -9.12 6.13
N GLU A 18 -1.42 -10.22 5.71
CA GLU A 18 -0.14 -10.69 6.25
C GLU A 18 0.97 -9.67 5.98
N ALA A 19 1.06 -9.17 4.74
CA ALA A 19 2.03 -8.14 4.36
C ALA A 19 1.84 -6.86 5.16
N MET A 20 0.60 -6.39 5.34
CA MET A 20 0.29 -5.21 6.16
C MET A 20 0.70 -5.43 7.62
N ALA A 21 0.42 -6.60 8.19
CA ALA A 21 0.74 -6.90 9.58
C ALA A 21 2.25 -7.03 9.85
N ALA A 22 3.02 -7.46 8.84
CA ALA A 22 4.47 -7.67 8.95
C ALA A 22 5.30 -6.45 8.49
N ALA A 23 4.67 -5.41 7.93
CA ALA A 23 5.38 -4.27 7.36
C ALA A 23 6.15 -3.47 8.45
N PRO A 24 7.43 -3.14 8.24
CA PRO A 24 8.13 -2.19 9.08
C PRO A 24 7.52 -0.80 8.89
N VAL A 25 7.24 -0.10 9.99
CA VAL A 25 6.61 1.22 9.99
C VAL A 25 7.46 2.23 10.75
N GLY A 26 7.22 3.51 10.50
CA GLY A 26 7.89 4.65 11.14
C GLY A 26 6.99 5.88 11.17
N ASP A 27 7.55 7.03 11.55
CA ASP A 27 6.81 8.29 11.50
C ASP A 27 6.91 8.90 10.09
N ASP A 28 5.80 8.90 9.37
CA ASP A 28 5.73 9.44 8.00
C ASP A 28 5.93 10.95 7.93
N VAL A 29 5.60 11.71 8.99
CA VAL A 29 5.80 13.17 9.02
C VAL A 29 7.29 13.50 8.97
N TYR A 30 8.12 12.66 9.59
CA TYR A 30 9.57 12.78 9.55
C TYR A 30 10.21 11.98 8.39
N GLY A 31 9.42 11.30 7.56
CA GLY A 31 9.90 10.49 6.45
C GLY A 31 10.60 9.20 6.88
N GLU A 32 10.31 8.69 8.09
CA GLU A 32 10.98 7.54 8.68
C GLU A 32 10.25 6.23 8.43
N ASP A 33 9.08 6.23 7.77
CA ASP A 33 8.36 5.01 7.44
C ASP A 33 8.96 4.33 6.18
N PRO A 34 9.66 3.18 6.34
CA PRO A 34 10.34 2.55 5.22
C PRO A 34 9.36 1.93 4.22
N THR A 35 8.15 1.56 4.64
CA THR A 35 7.15 0.96 3.76
C THR A 35 6.48 2.02 2.89
N VAL A 36 6.17 3.19 3.47
CA VAL A 36 5.64 4.33 2.71
C VAL A 36 6.66 4.83 1.69
N ASN A 37 7.91 5.04 2.12
CA ASN A 37 8.99 5.51 1.25
C ASN A 37 9.18 4.57 0.06
N ARG A 38 9.26 3.26 0.32
CA ARG A 38 9.39 2.25 -0.74
C ARG A 38 8.21 2.28 -1.72
N LEU A 39 6.98 2.45 -1.23
CA LEU A 39 5.79 2.54 -2.09
C LEU A 39 5.88 3.75 -3.02
N GLN A 40 6.29 4.90 -2.50
CA GLN A 40 6.45 6.14 -3.28
C GLN A 40 7.55 5.99 -4.34
N GLU A 41 8.73 5.50 -3.95
CA GLU A 41 9.85 5.24 -4.86
C GLU A 41 9.45 4.28 -6.00
N MET A 42 8.76 3.19 -5.65
CA MET A 42 8.26 2.23 -6.64
C MET A 42 7.26 2.89 -7.61
N ALA A 43 6.34 3.70 -7.10
CA ALA A 43 5.36 4.39 -7.93
C ALA A 43 6.01 5.43 -8.85
N ALA A 44 6.96 6.23 -8.32
CA ALA A 44 7.72 7.21 -9.07
C ALA A 44 8.51 6.55 -10.21
N ALA A 45 9.26 5.48 -9.89
CA ALA A 45 9.99 4.69 -10.88
C ALA A 45 9.07 4.08 -11.96
N PHE A 46 7.93 3.53 -11.55
CA PHE A 46 6.97 2.91 -12.47
C PHE A 46 6.33 3.93 -13.43
N LEU A 47 6.09 5.15 -12.95
CA LEU A 47 5.44 6.22 -13.73
C LEU A 47 6.45 7.15 -14.42
N GLY A 48 7.76 6.94 -14.24
CA GLY A 48 8.81 7.81 -14.78
C GLY A 48 8.74 9.23 -14.21
N LYS A 49 8.49 9.34 -12.91
CA LYS A 49 8.41 10.59 -12.15
C LYS A 49 9.52 10.65 -11.10
N GLU A 50 9.78 11.87 -10.63
CA GLU A 50 10.65 12.18 -9.50
C GLU A 50 9.80 12.49 -8.26
#